data_AF-A0A1D2MSU0-F1
#
_entry.id   AF-A0A1D2MSU0-F1
#
_cell.length_a   1.000
_cell.length_b   1.000
_cell.length_c   1.000
_cell.angle_alpha   90.00
_cell.angle_beta   90.00
_cell.angle_gamma   90.00
#
_symmetry.space_group_name_H-M   'P 1'
#
loop_
_entity.id
_entity.type
_entity.pdbx_description
1 polymer ?
#
loop_
_entity_poly.entity_id
_entity_poly.type
_entity_poly.pdbx_seq_one_letter_code
_entity_poly.pdbx_strand_id
1 'polypeptide(L)'
;MRKVLLIEPFYSGSHKVLIDIIHDELNSIEDVEALRMTLPGKKWHWRARTSALYFVQNIPKTKNLKCLFTSCVLPLHELVGLRPDLEYNQIMTCLAADLILFNSNFNRESFLGNIKKFFKLQPNYRPIGLREKIGPKCQVLYFPIKFTYSPSLQPERNSEMNVLRIVWPHRWEFDKNPEMFFRVIYSLVDKGKTNFRLNVVGESFSGNPPIFEAARIKLEGFIDNFGYIPEKAQYYQILHESDIVISTANHEFFGVSMLEGAEYQCFPLAPNNLVYPEIFAFEKCLYKSEEDLIDKLESYLDDPTTFAADKAQFFGEFSMQRFDLENLRSDYLDAILQ
;
A
#
# COMPACT_ATOMS: atom_id res chain seq x y z
N MET A 1 -30.30 -16.58 3.31
CA MET A 1 -29.44 -15.38 3.19
C MET A 1 -28.91 -14.84 4.51
N ARG A 2 -27.62 -15.04 4.76
CA ARG A 2 -26.80 -14.39 5.79
C ARG A 2 -26.39 -13.01 5.28
N LYS A 3 -26.51 -11.96 6.11
CA LYS A 3 -26.13 -10.61 5.70
C LYS A 3 -24.78 -10.23 6.29
N VAL A 4 -23.89 -9.70 5.46
CA VAL A 4 -22.61 -9.10 5.85
C VAL A 4 -22.67 -7.61 5.56
N LEU A 5 -22.38 -6.76 6.55
CA LEU A 5 -22.34 -5.30 6.37
C LEU A 5 -20.89 -4.84 6.22
N LEU A 6 -20.56 -4.29 5.06
CA LEU A 6 -19.27 -3.69 4.76
C LEU A 6 -19.38 -2.18 4.93
N ILE A 7 -18.65 -1.61 5.90
CA ILE A 7 -18.63 -0.16 6.17
C ILE A 7 -17.25 0.41 5.85
N GLU A 8 -17.19 1.42 4.99
CA GLU A 8 -15.94 2.11 4.68
C GLU A 8 -16.12 3.64 4.67
N PRO A 9 -15.68 4.35 5.73
CA PRO A 9 -15.74 5.81 5.80
C PRO A 9 -14.79 6.54 4.83
N PHE A 10 -13.81 5.84 4.25
CA PHE A 10 -12.82 6.33 3.32
C PHE A 10 -12.78 5.43 2.07
N TYR A 11 -13.80 5.53 1.23
CA TYR A 11 -13.90 4.73 0.01
C TYR A 11 -13.13 5.39 -1.14
N SER A 12 -11.80 5.21 -1.12
CA SER A 12 -10.85 5.64 -2.15
C SER A 12 -9.59 4.77 -2.12
N GLY A 13 -8.78 4.80 -3.17
CA GLY A 13 -7.49 4.09 -3.23
C GLY A 13 -7.59 2.61 -2.84
N SER A 14 -6.66 2.15 -1.99
CA SER A 14 -6.60 0.76 -1.53
C SER A 14 -7.85 0.31 -0.76
N HIS A 15 -8.49 1.19 0.00
CA HIS A 15 -9.72 0.89 0.73
C HIS A 15 -10.88 0.55 -0.21
N LYS A 16 -11.05 1.34 -1.27
CA LYS A 16 -12.05 1.04 -2.31
C LYS A 16 -11.78 -0.32 -2.95
N VAL A 17 -10.53 -0.57 -3.36
CA VAL A 17 -10.13 -1.82 -4.01
C VAL A 17 -10.45 -3.02 -3.11
N LEU A 18 -10.05 -2.97 -1.84
CA LEU A 18 -10.31 -4.05 -0.89
C LEU A 18 -11.81 -4.29 -0.67
N ILE A 19 -12.58 -3.23 -0.44
CA ILE A 19 -14.03 -3.35 -0.21
C ILE A 19 -14.76 -3.90 -1.44
N ASP A 20 -14.33 -3.53 -2.65
CA ASP A 20 -14.92 -4.05 -3.89
C ASP A 20 -14.61 -5.54 -4.06
N ILE A 21 -13.35 -5.95 -3.84
CA ILE A 21 -12.94 -7.36 -3.87
C ILE A 21 -13.80 -8.16 -2.87
N ILE A 22 -13.83 -7.76 -1.60
CA ILE A 22 -14.59 -8.47 -0.56
C ILE A 22 -16.08 -8.53 -0.92
N HIS A 23 -16.66 -7.42 -1.38
CA HIS A 23 -18.07 -7.36 -1.74
C HIS A 23 -18.42 -8.32 -2.89
N ASP A 24 -17.60 -8.36 -3.93
CA ASP A 24 -17.83 -9.20 -5.10
C ASP A 24 -17.64 -10.69 -4.74
N GLU A 25 -16.62 -11.01 -3.94
CA GLU A 25 -16.39 -12.37 -3.45
C GLU A 25 -17.54 -12.88 -2.57
N LEU A 26 -18.02 -12.07 -1.63
CA LEU A 26 -19.14 -12.47 -0.76
C LEU A 26 -20.44 -12.69 -1.55
N ASN A 27 -20.74 -11.83 -2.53
CA ASN A 27 -21.95 -11.97 -3.35
C ASN A 27 -21.83 -13.10 -4.39
N SER A 28 -20.65 -13.69 -4.58
CA SER A 28 -20.47 -14.90 -5.40
C SER A 28 -20.92 -16.19 -4.68
N ILE A 29 -21.13 -16.13 -3.36
CA ILE A 29 -21.48 -17.27 -2.52
C ILE A 29 -23.00 -17.37 -2.41
N GLU A 30 -23.53 -18.57 -2.64
CA GLU A 30 -24.95 -18.85 -2.44
C GLU A 30 -25.35 -18.55 -0.98
N ASP A 31 -26.54 -17.96 -0.79
CA ASP A 31 -27.07 -17.62 0.53
C ASP A 31 -26.30 -16.55 1.34
N VAL A 32 -25.38 -15.79 0.73
CA VAL A 32 -24.74 -14.61 1.33
C VAL A 32 -25.19 -13.33 0.60
N GLU A 33 -25.47 -12.28 1.37
CA GLU A 33 -25.81 -10.96 0.85
C GLU A 33 -24.88 -9.92 1.50
N ALA A 34 -24.01 -9.28 0.71
CA ALA A 34 -23.14 -8.22 1.19
C ALA A 34 -23.78 -6.84 0.98
N LEU A 35 -24.01 -6.12 2.07
CA LEU A 35 -24.49 -4.75 2.08
C LEU A 35 -23.30 -3.79 2.21
N ARG A 36 -23.05 -2.97 1.19
CA ARG A 36 -21.95 -1.99 1.19
C ARG A 36 -22.44 -0.59 1.56
N MET A 37 -21.80 0.03 2.53
CA MET A 37 -22.04 1.41 2.97
C MET A 37 -20.74 2.20 3.02
N THR A 38 -20.64 3.22 2.17
CA THR A 38 -19.37 3.91 1.90
C THR A 38 -19.51 5.42 1.96
N LEU A 39 -18.46 6.10 2.40
CA LEU A 39 -18.31 7.55 2.27
C LEU A 39 -17.14 7.89 1.35
N PRO A 40 -17.21 8.96 0.55
CA PRO A 40 -16.14 9.33 -0.37
C PRO A 40 -14.87 9.72 0.39
N GLY A 41 -13.70 9.45 -0.20
CA GLY A 41 -12.39 9.74 0.42
C GLY A 41 -12.06 11.23 0.64
N LYS A 42 -12.91 12.16 0.18
CA LYS A 42 -12.71 13.60 0.40
C LYS A 42 -12.92 13.96 1.87
N LYS A 43 -12.03 14.81 2.41
CA LYS A 43 -12.03 15.27 3.81
C LYS A 43 -11.99 14.09 4.80
N TRP A 44 -11.12 13.10 4.54
CA TRP A 44 -11.05 11.85 5.29
C TRP A 44 -10.86 12.04 6.81
N HIS A 45 -10.13 13.06 7.26
CA HIS A 45 -9.97 13.39 8.69
C HIS A 45 -11.31 13.62 9.40
N TRP A 46 -12.28 14.24 8.72
CA TRP A 46 -13.63 14.40 9.25
C TRP A 46 -14.35 13.06 9.29
N ARG A 47 -14.23 12.26 8.23
CA ARG A 47 -14.83 10.91 8.17
C ARG A 47 -14.32 10.00 9.27
N ALA A 48 -13.03 10.05 9.57
CA ALA A 48 -12.42 9.27 10.64
C ALA A 48 -12.92 9.61 12.07
N ARG A 49 -13.60 10.76 12.23
CA ARG A 49 -14.09 11.27 13.52
C ARG A 49 -15.60 11.32 13.64
N THR A 50 -16.33 11.42 12.52
CA THR A 50 -17.79 11.68 12.57
C THR A 50 -18.61 10.68 11.76
N SER A 51 -17.97 9.75 11.05
CA SER A 51 -18.70 8.79 10.21
C SER A 51 -19.61 7.86 11.00
N ALA A 52 -19.30 7.54 12.26
CA ALA A 52 -20.17 6.74 13.12
C ALA A 52 -21.58 7.36 13.24
N LEU A 53 -21.69 8.66 13.46
CA LEU A 53 -22.98 9.37 13.53
C LEU A 53 -23.80 9.24 12.24
N TYR A 54 -23.13 9.34 11.09
CA TYR A 54 -23.77 9.15 9.80
C TYR A 54 -24.26 7.71 9.63
N PHE A 55 -23.41 6.73 9.91
CA PHE A 55 -23.75 5.31 9.72
C PHE A 55 -24.84 4.83 10.68
N VAL A 56 -24.90 5.29 11.93
CA VAL A 56 -26.02 4.98 12.85
C VAL A 56 -27.38 5.32 12.24
N GLN A 57 -27.48 6.45 11.53
CA GLN A 57 -28.74 6.91 10.96
C GLN A 57 -29.10 6.20 9.64
N ASN A 58 -28.10 5.69 8.92
CA ASN A 58 -28.26 5.23 7.54
C ASN A 58 -28.14 3.70 7.39
N ILE A 59 -27.59 2.98 8.38
CA ILE A 59 -27.54 1.52 8.35
C ILE A 59 -28.98 0.99 8.45
N PRO A 60 -29.45 0.19 7.47
CA PRO A 60 -30.80 -0.35 7.51
C PRO A 60 -30.98 -1.25 8.74
N LYS A 61 -32.14 -1.17 9.39
CA LYS A 61 -32.51 -2.12 10.45
C LYS A 61 -32.76 -3.50 9.82
N THR A 62 -31.72 -4.32 9.71
CA THR A 62 -31.82 -5.67 9.14
C THR A 62 -31.87 -6.73 10.24
N LYS A 63 -32.84 -7.64 10.14
CA LYS A 63 -32.79 -8.91 10.87
C LYS A 63 -31.75 -9.82 10.19
N ASN A 64 -31.01 -10.61 10.97
CA ASN A 64 -29.99 -11.58 10.49
C ASN A 64 -28.64 -10.99 9.99
N LEU A 65 -28.22 -9.82 10.49
CA LEU A 65 -26.83 -9.36 10.30
C LEU A 65 -25.89 -10.31 11.08
N LYS A 66 -24.93 -10.93 10.38
CA LYS A 66 -23.99 -11.89 10.96
C LYS A 66 -22.62 -11.29 11.23
N CYS A 67 -22.17 -10.39 10.35
CA CYS A 67 -20.84 -9.79 10.43
C CYS A 67 -20.90 -8.31 10.02
N LEU A 68 -20.11 -7.49 10.70
CA LEU A 68 -19.78 -6.12 10.31
C LEU A 68 -18.27 -6.07 10.04
N PHE A 69 -17.90 -5.79 8.80
CA PHE A 69 -16.52 -5.57 8.38
C PHE A 69 -16.28 -4.09 8.12
N THR A 70 -15.20 -3.54 8.69
CA THR A 70 -14.85 -2.12 8.53
C THR A 70 -13.35 -1.91 8.63
N SER A 71 -12.84 -0.88 7.95
CA SER A 71 -11.50 -0.38 8.23
C SER A 71 -11.42 0.32 9.59
N CYS A 72 -10.22 0.45 10.14
CA CYS A 72 -9.95 1.18 11.39
C CYS A 72 -10.14 2.71 11.27
N VAL A 73 -10.50 3.21 10.08
CA VAL A 73 -10.94 4.59 9.86
C VAL A 73 -12.31 4.83 10.52
N LEU A 74 -13.15 3.80 10.61
CA LEU A 74 -14.41 3.91 11.35
C LEU A 74 -14.10 3.91 12.84
N PRO A 75 -14.59 4.90 13.62
CA PRO A 75 -14.59 4.80 15.07
C PRO A 75 -15.68 3.78 15.48
N LEU A 76 -15.40 2.48 15.29
CA LEU A 76 -16.33 1.38 15.57
C LEU A 76 -16.85 1.43 17.01
N HIS A 77 -15.98 1.82 17.93
CA HIS A 77 -16.31 2.04 19.33
C HIS A 77 -17.35 3.15 19.55
N GLU A 78 -17.33 4.24 18.77
CA GLU A 78 -18.39 5.26 18.81
C GLU A 78 -19.68 4.77 18.13
N LEU A 79 -19.58 3.98 17.06
CA LEU A 79 -20.76 3.36 16.42
C LEU A 79 -21.48 2.41 17.39
N VAL A 80 -20.73 1.54 18.05
CA VAL A 80 -21.23 0.61 19.08
C VAL A 80 -21.59 1.36 20.37
N GLY A 81 -20.89 2.47 20.64
CA GLY A 81 -20.90 3.25 21.86
C GLY A 81 -21.49 4.65 21.72
N LEU A 82 -22.51 4.90 20.90
CA LEU A 82 -23.43 6.05 21.09
C LEU A 82 -24.32 5.89 22.36
N ARG A 83 -23.72 5.22 23.35
CA ARG A 83 -23.87 5.16 24.79
C ARG A 83 -22.67 5.94 25.38
N PRO A 84 -22.90 7.03 26.13
CA PRO A 84 -22.34 8.32 25.77
C PRO A 84 -21.22 8.83 26.70
N ASP A 85 -20.09 8.12 26.83
CA ASP A 85 -19.05 8.63 27.75
C ASP A 85 -17.56 8.53 27.36
N LEU A 86 -17.11 8.00 26.20
CA LEU A 86 -15.65 7.88 25.98
C LEU A 86 -15.13 8.10 24.54
N GLU A 87 -14.09 8.95 24.44
CA GLU A 87 -13.24 9.24 23.26
C GLU A 87 -11.86 8.55 23.37
N TYR A 88 -11.39 7.87 22.30
CA TYR A 88 -10.00 7.79 21.77
C TYR A 88 -9.92 6.78 20.61
N ASN A 89 -9.21 7.11 19.53
CA ASN A 89 -9.30 6.43 18.22
C ASN A 89 -8.33 5.23 18.01
N GLN A 90 -8.64 4.37 17.01
CA GLN A 90 -8.05 3.07 16.62
C GLN A 90 -7.90 1.99 17.71
N ILE A 91 -7.34 2.30 18.88
CA ILE A 91 -7.13 1.34 19.98
C ILE A 91 -8.47 0.89 20.58
N MET A 92 -9.44 1.82 20.73
CA MET A 92 -10.78 1.48 21.19
C MET A 92 -11.56 0.67 20.15
N THR A 93 -11.41 0.99 18.85
CA THR A 93 -11.91 0.16 17.74
C THR A 93 -11.38 -1.27 17.84
N CYS A 94 -10.09 -1.44 18.13
CA CYS A 94 -9.49 -2.76 18.34
C CYS A 94 -10.06 -3.48 19.58
N LEU A 95 -10.31 -2.76 20.67
CA LEU A 95 -10.92 -3.37 21.87
C LEU A 95 -12.34 -3.84 21.60
N ALA A 96 -13.11 -3.10 20.80
CA ALA A 96 -14.50 -3.41 20.45
C ALA A 96 -14.63 -4.55 19.43
N ALA A 97 -13.66 -4.71 18.53
CA ALA A 97 -13.70 -5.74 17.49
C ALA A 97 -13.50 -7.15 18.07
N ASP A 98 -14.10 -8.16 17.45
CA ASP A 98 -13.88 -9.58 17.77
C ASP A 98 -12.60 -10.12 17.10
N LEU A 99 -12.33 -9.66 15.88
CA LEU A 99 -11.17 -9.99 15.06
C LEU A 99 -10.54 -8.71 14.48
N ILE A 100 -9.22 -8.63 14.44
CA ILE A 100 -8.48 -7.49 13.92
C ILE A 100 -7.50 -7.99 12.86
N LEU A 101 -7.68 -7.55 11.62
CA LEU A 101 -6.86 -7.94 10.49
C LEU A 101 -5.85 -6.84 10.19
N PHE A 102 -4.56 -7.19 10.27
CA PHE A 102 -3.46 -6.34 9.83
C PHE A 102 -2.99 -6.79 8.46
N ASN A 103 -2.70 -5.83 7.59
CA ASN A 103 -2.27 -6.10 6.22
C ASN A 103 -0.79 -6.56 6.10
N SER A 104 -0.05 -6.57 7.21
CA SER A 104 1.34 -7.07 7.31
C SER A 104 1.74 -7.29 8.78
N ASN A 105 2.76 -8.12 9.03
CA ASN A 105 3.34 -8.27 10.36
C ASN A 105 4.00 -6.99 10.84
N PHE A 106 4.65 -6.23 9.94
CA PHE A 106 5.20 -4.92 10.24
C PHE A 106 4.13 -3.99 10.81
N ASN A 107 2.96 -3.90 10.15
CA ASN A 107 1.86 -3.06 10.64
C ASN A 107 1.36 -3.55 12.01
N ARG A 108 1.19 -4.87 12.20
CA ARG A 108 0.76 -5.46 13.48
C ARG A 108 1.73 -5.15 14.62
N GLU A 109 3.02 -5.43 14.44
CA GLU A 109 4.00 -5.28 15.51
C GLU A 109 4.35 -3.81 15.77
N SER A 110 4.39 -2.97 14.74
CA SER A 110 4.57 -1.52 14.92
C SER A 110 3.40 -0.92 15.68
N PHE A 111 2.15 -1.33 15.41
CA PHE A 111 0.98 -0.91 16.18
C PHE A 111 1.05 -1.40 17.63
N LEU A 112 1.11 -2.73 17.85
CA LEU A 112 1.10 -3.35 19.18
C LEU A 112 2.30 -2.91 20.04
N GLY A 113 3.46 -2.70 19.41
CA GLY A 113 4.69 -2.25 20.07
C GLY A 113 4.64 -0.79 20.50
N ASN A 114 3.85 0.04 19.82
CA ASN A 114 3.74 1.47 20.13
C ASN A 114 2.61 1.81 21.11
N ILE A 115 1.63 0.93 21.37
CA ILE A 115 0.53 1.16 22.33
C ILE A 115 1.06 1.71 23.67
N LYS A 116 2.03 1.02 24.27
CA LYS A 116 2.59 1.43 25.57
C LYS A 116 3.31 2.78 25.48
N LYS A 117 4.02 3.06 24.39
CA LYS A 117 4.75 4.33 24.19
C LYS A 117 3.77 5.49 24.00
N PHE A 118 2.71 5.28 23.23
CA PHE A 118 1.66 6.28 23.00
C PHE A 118 1.03 6.74 24.32
N PHE A 119 0.61 5.81 25.18
CA PHE A 119 -0.01 6.17 26.46
C PHE A 119 0.96 6.76 27.49
N LYS A 120 2.28 6.74 27.26
CA LYS A 120 3.22 7.55 28.09
C LYS A 120 3.01 9.05 27.89
N LEU A 121 2.47 9.47 26.74
CA LEU A 121 2.13 10.88 26.47
C LEU A 121 0.93 11.35 27.30
N GLN A 122 0.07 10.41 27.74
CA GLN A 122 -1.06 10.74 28.59
C GLN A 122 -0.56 11.11 30.01
N PRO A 123 -0.94 12.28 30.57
CA PRO A 123 -0.42 12.74 31.86
C PRO A 123 -0.76 11.82 33.03
N ASN A 124 -2.03 11.44 33.20
CA ASN A 124 -2.55 10.63 34.31
C ASN A 124 -3.55 9.57 33.80
N TYR A 125 -3.86 8.57 34.63
CA TYR A 125 -4.86 7.51 34.34
C TYR A 125 -4.56 6.66 33.09
N ARG A 126 -3.29 6.27 32.92
CA ARG A 126 -2.85 5.50 31.75
C ARG A 126 -3.46 4.10 31.77
N PRO A 127 -4.09 3.66 30.68
CA PRO A 127 -4.58 2.29 30.58
C PRO A 127 -3.41 1.30 30.54
N ILE A 128 -3.57 0.18 31.24
CA ILE A 128 -2.58 -0.90 31.33
C ILE A 128 -3.13 -2.19 30.69
N GLY A 129 -2.23 -3.06 30.24
CA GLY A 129 -2.61 -4.38 29.73
C GLY A 129 -3.29 -4.37 28.35
N LEU A 130 -3.17 -3.29 27.58
CA LEU A 130 -3.88 -3.15 26.30
C LEU A 130 -3.33 -4.06 25.20
N ARG A 131 -2.00 -4.26 25.14
CA ARG A 131 -1.39 -5.15 24.15
C ARG A 131 -1.87 -6.59 24.36
N GLU A 132 -1.97 -7.00 25.61
CA GLU A 132 -2.37 -8.35 26.04
C GLU A 132 -3.86 -8.60 25.76
N LYS A 133 -4.69 -7.56 25.77
CA LYS A 133 -6.11 -7.63 25.38
C LYS A 133 -6.33 -7.63 23.87
N ILE A 134 -5.55 -6.83 23.14
CA ILE A 134 -5.73 -6.63 21.69
C ILE A 134 -5.00 -7.72 20.90
N GLY A 135 -3.78 -8.07 21.30
CA GLY A 135 -2.90 -9.01 20.59
C GLY A 135 -3.54 -10.34 20.23
N PRO A 136 -4.27 -11.03 21.13
CA PRO A 136 -4.94 -12.29 20.80
C PRO A 136 -6.01 -12.20 19.71
N LYS A 137 -6.54 -10.99 19.45
CA LYS A 137 -7.53 -10.73 18.39
C LYS A 137 -6.87 -10.39 17.05
N CYS A 138 -5.55 -10.17 17.03
CA CYS A 138 -4.84 -9.72 15.84
C CYS A 138 -4.40 -10.89 14.97
N GLN A 139 -4.76 -10.86 13.70
CA GLN A 139 -4.23 -11.75 12.67
C GLN A 139 -3.63 -10.91 11.53
N VAL A 140 -2.73 -11.51 10.76
CA VAL A 140 -2.21 -10.89 9.53
C VAL A 140 -2.95 -11.52 8.36
N LEU A 141 -3.56 -10.67 7.55
CA LEU A 141 -4.17 -11.05 6.29
C LEU A 141 -3.74 -10.01 5.25
N TYR A 142 -2.92 -10.44 4.29
CA TYR A 142 -2.28 -9.54 3.34
C TYR A 142 -3.31 -8.87 2.41
N PHE A 143 -2.91 -7.73 1.82
CA PHE A 143 -3.75 -7.03 0.87
C PHE A 143 -3.84 -7.85 -0.44
N PRO A 144 -5.05 -8.22 -0.90
CA PRO A 144 -5.20 -9.04 -2.09
C PRO A 144 -4.98 -8.19 -3.33
N ILE A 145 -4.10 -8.68 -4.21
CA ILE A 145 -3.83 -8.10 -5.51
C ILE A 145 -4.47 -9.01 -6.56
N LYS A 146 -5.31 -8.40 -7.39
CA LYS A 146 -5.93 -9.08 -8.54
C LYS A 146 -5.13 -8.78 -9.80
N PHE A 147 -4.53 -9.80 -10.37
CA PHE A 147 -3.81 -9.69 -11.64
C PHE A 147 -4.79 -9.82 -12.79
N THR A 148 -5.04 -8.71 -13.48
CA THR A 148 -5.97 -8.68 -14.62
C THR A 148 -5.27 -8.73 -15.97
N TYR A 149 -3.94 -8.60 -15.99
CA TYR A 149 -3.15 -8.54 -17.22
C TYR A 149 -2.05 -9.59 -17.17
N SER A 150 -2.19 -10.62 -18.00
CA SER A 150 -1.10 -11.54 -18.28
C SER A 150 -0.25 -10.90 -19.38
N PRO A 151 1.08 -10.78 -19.22
CA PRO A 151 1.96 -10.39 -20.31
C PRO A 151 2.05 -11.54 -21.33
N SER A 152 0.95 -11.83 -22.02
CA SER A 152 0.89 -12.80 -23.11
C SER A 152 1.49 -12.26 -24.42
N LEU A 153 2.13 -11.10 -24.36
CA LEU A 153 2.91 -10.51 -25.43
C LEU A 153 4.17 -9.98 -24.78
N GLN A 154 5.26 -10.77 -24.79
CA GLN A 154 6.58 -10.18 -24.62
C GLN A 154 6.75 -9.22 -25.81
N PRO A 155 6.77 -7.89 -25.62
CA PRO A 155 7.28 -7.04 -26.67
C PRO A 155 8.73 -7.47 -26.87
N GLU A 156 9.16 -7.67 -28.11
CA GLU A 156 10.58 -7.75 -28.41
C GLU A 156 11.20 -6.49 -27.83
N ARG A 157 11.92 -6.62 -26.70
CA ARG A 157 12.69 -5.50 -26.16
C ARG A 157 13.66 -5.13 -27.26
N ASN A 158 13.47 -3.96 -27.87
CA ASN A 158 14.54 -3.30 -28.62
C ASN A 158 15.66 -3.05 -27.61
N SER A 159 16.59 -3.99 -27.54
CA SER A 159 17.72 -3.98 -26.63
C SER A 159 18.71 -2.94 -27.12
N GLU A 160 18.44 -1.66 -26.84
CA GLU A 160 19.54 -0.78 -26.49
C GLU A 160 20.13 -1.38 -25.21
N MET A 161 21.12 -2.27 -25.38
CA MET A 161 21.65 -3.21 -24.37
C MET A 161 22.19 -2.55 -23.09
N ASN A 162 22.03 -1.24 -22.91
CA ASN A 162 22.71 -0.49 -21.86
C ASN A 162 21.89 0.64 -21.22
N VAL A 163 20.60 0.80 -21.54
CA VAL A 163 19.76 1.86 -20.95
C VAL A 163 18.79 1.28 -19.92
N LEU A 164 18.96 1.62 -18.64
CA LEU A 164 18.06 1.20 -17.57
C LEU A 164 16.84 2.10 -17.44
N ARG A 165 15.63 1.52 -17.42
CA ARG A 165 14.38 2.26 -17.17
C ARG A 165 14.01 2.18 -15.69
N ILE A 166 14.00 3.32 -15.02
CA ILE A 166 13.66 3.44 -13.60
C ILE A 166 12.25 3.99 -13.48
N VAL A 167 11.38 3.31 -12.74
CA VAL A 167 10.02 3.76 -12.45
C VAL A 167 9.84 4.09 -10.97
N TRP A 168 9.20 5.24 -10.72
CA TRP A 168 8.72 5.68 -9.41
C TRP A 168 7.18 5.77 -9.48
N PRO A 169 6.45 4.70 -9.11
CA PRO A 169 5.00 4.58 -9.32
C PRO A 169 4.20 4.99 -8.08
N HIS A 170 4.46 6.19 -7.54
CA HIS A 170 3.82 6.64 -6.29
C HIS A 170 2.93 7.85 -6.51
N ARG A 171 1.90 8.00 -5.67
CA ARG A 171 1.09 9.21 -5.62
C ARG A 171 1.98 10.41 -5.32
N TRP A 172 1.67 11.56 -5.93
CA TRP A 172 2.48 12.77 -5.81
C TRP A 172 2.19 13.50 -4.49
N GLU A 173 2.58 12.86 -3.39
CA GLU A 173 2.33 13.28 -2.02
C GLU A 173 3.64 13.33 -1.22
N PHE A 174 3.70 14.21 -0.21
CA PHE A 174 4.90 14.42 0.60
C PHE A 174 5.36 13.17 1.36
N ASP A 175 4.42 12.30 1.80
CA ASP A 175 4.77 11.07 2.51
C ASP A 175 5.49 10.05 1.63
N LYS A 176 5.41 10.19 0.30
CA LYS A 176 6.15 9.37 -0.66
C LYS A 176 7.57 9.87 -0.90
N ASN A 177 7.94 11.01 -0.32
CA ASN A 177 9.28 11.61 -0.34
C ASN A 177 9.87 11.71 -1.76
N PRO A 178 9.18 12.40 -2.69
CA PRO A 178 9.72 12.66 -4.02
C PRO A 178 11.00 13.49 -3.97
N GLU A 179 11.22 14.30 -2.93
CA GLU A 179 12.44 15.09 -2.74
C GLU A 179 13.69 14.21 -2.68
N MET A 180 13.67 13.14 -1.87
CA MET A 180 14.77 12.18 -1.81
C MET A 180 14.97 11.50 -3.17
N PHE A 181 13.89 11.05 -3.82
CA PHE A 181 13.98 10.41 -5.13
C PHE A 181 14.67 11.32 -6.15
N PHE A 182 14.24 12.57 -6.28
CA PHE A 182 14.84 13.50 -7.22
C PHE A 182 16.27 13.91 -6.84
N ARG A 183 16.63 14.00 -5.55
CA ARG A 183 18.03 14.23 -5.13
C ARG A 183 18.94 13.08 -5.56
N VAL A 184 18.50 11.84 -5.40
CA VAL A 184 19.23 10.65 -5.88
C VAL A 184 19.45 10.75 -7.38
N ILE A 185 18.39 10.99 -8.16
CA ILE A 185 18.49 11.11 -9.61
C ILE A 185 19.39 12.28 -10.03
N TYR A 186 19.29 13.44 -9.38
CA TYR A 186 20.20 14.56 -9.64
C TYR A 186 21.66 14.19 -9.36
N SER A 187 21.93 13.43 -8.30
CA SER A 187 23.29 12.96 -7.99
C SER A 187 23.86 12.08 -9.11
N LEU A 188 23.05 11.18 -9.68
CA LEU A 188 23.45 10.37 -10.83
C LEU A 188 23.79 11.23 -12.05
N VAL A 189 22.97 12.24 -12.36
CA VAL A 189 23.21 13.18 -13.46
C VAL A 189 24.47 14.02 -13.22
N ASP A 190 24.64 14.55 -12.01
CA ASP A 190 25.79 15.38 -11.63
C ASP A 190 27.10 14.58 -11.65
N LYS A 191 27.04 13.25 -11.45
CA LYS A 191 28.15 12.29 -11.64
C LYS A 191 28.32 11.82 -13.09
N GLY A 192 27.56 12.36 -14.03
CA GLY A 192 27.69 12.11 -15.47
C GLY A 192 27.04 10.81 -15.97
N LYS A 193 26.16 10.18 -15.18
CA LYS A 193 25.41 9.00 -15.65
C LYS A 193 24.34 9.43 -16.66
N THR A 194 24.33 8.80 -17.83
CA THR A 194 23.40 9.14 -18.93
C THR A 194 22.60 7.94 -19.45
N ASN A 195 22.94 6.73 -19.02
CA ASN A 195 22.41 5.49 -19.52
C ASN A 195 21.16 5.01 -18.74
N PHE A 196 20.24 5.94 -18.47
CA PHE A 196 18.96 5.63 -17.84
C PHE A 196 17.81 6.51 -18.35
N ARG A 197 16.59 6.03 -18.16
CA ARG A 197 15.34 6.76 -18.41
C ARG A 197 14.43 6.67 -17.20
N LEU A 198 13.51 7.63 -17.07
CA LEU A 198 12.65 7.81 -15.91
C LEU A 198 11.17 7.74 -16.28
N ASN A 199 10.44 6.93 -15.52
CA ASN A 199 8.98 6.90 -15.46
C ASN A 199 8.54 7.39 -14.08
N VAL A 200 8.13 8.66 -13.97
CA VAL A 200 7.63 9.24 -12.72
C VAL A 200 6.10 9.31 -12.82
N VAL A 201 5.46 8.21 -12.48
CA VAL A 201 4.02 8.00 -12.72
C VAL A 201 3.24 7.90 -11.43
N GLY A 202 2.08 8.55 -11.38
CA GLY A 202 1.24 8.52 -10.19
C GLY A 202 0.12 9.53 -10.21
N GLU A 203 -0.95 9.22 -9.48
CA GLU A 203 -2.05 10.16 -9.28
C GLU A 203 -1.56 11.37 -8.48
N SER A 204 -2.05 12.55 -8.85
CA SER A 204 -1.72 13.81 -8.19
C SER A 204 -3.00 14.53 -7.80
N PHE A 205 -2.92 15.32 -6.72
CA PHE A 205 -4.06 16.05 -6.17
C PHE A 205 -3.70 17.54 -6.02
N SER A 206 -4.56 18.32 -5.38
CA SER A 206 -4.24 19.72 -5.10
C SER A 206 -3.07 19.82 -4.10
N GLY A 207 -2.04 20.60 -4.43
CA GLY A 207 -0.91 20.86 -3.52
C GLY A 207 0.27 19.88 -3.67
N ASN A 208 0.62 19.53 -4.91
CA ASN A 208 1.78 18.67 -5.17
C ASN A 208 3.09 19.30 -4.64
N PRO A 209 4.04 18.46 -4.17
CA PRO A 209 5.37 18.92 -3.81
C PRO A 209 6.04 19.73 -4.95
N PRO A 210 6.61 20.93 -4.68
CA PRO A 210 7.20 21.77 -5.72
C PRO A 210 8.34 21.13 -6.52
N ILE A 211 8.95 20.08 -5.96
CA ILE A 211 10.07 19.36 -6.58
C ILE A 211 9.71 18.74 -7.93
N PHE A 212 8.44 18.35 -8.16
CA PHE A 212 8.03 17.74 -9.43
C PHE A 212 8.20 18.71 -10.62
N GLU A 213 7.83 19.98 -10.47
CA GLU A 213 7.98 20.97 -11.55
C GLU A 213 9.45 21.27 -11.85
N ALA A 214 10.25 21.46 -10.79
CA ALA A 214 11.68 21.67 -10.93
C ALA A 214 12.38 20.47 -11.59
N ALA A 215 12.00 19.24 -11.19
CA ALA A 215 12.53 18.01 -11.74
C ALA A 215 12.14 17.77 -13.18
N ARG A 216 10.89 18.10 -13.56
CA ARG A 216 10.42 17.99 -14.94
C ARG A 216 11.32 18.78 -15.90
N ILE A 217 11.71 19.99 -15.51
CA ILE A 217 12.59 20.85 -16.32
C ILE A 217 14.04 20.33 -16.29
N LYS A 218 14.59 20.05 -15.11
CA LYS A 218 16.01 19.62 -14.98
C LYS A 218 16.27 18.24 -15.63
N LEU A 219 15.28 17.36 -15.68
CA LEU A 219 15.41 15.98 -16.14
C LEU A 219 14.66 15.70 -17.45
N GLU A 220 14.24 16.72 -18.20
CA GLU A 220 13.47 16.56 -19.45
C GLU A 220 14.12 15.54 -20.41
N GLY A 221 15.45 15.60 -20.54
CA GLY A 221 16.23 14.67 -21.38
C GLY A 221 16.29 13.22 -20.90
N PHE A 222 15.77 12.90 -19.70
CA PHE A 222 15.76 11.57 -19.09
C PHE A 222 14.36 10.98 -18.93
N ILE A 223 13.31 11.78 -19.08
CA ILE A 223 11.93 11.38 -18.76
C ILE A 223 11.25 10.73 -19.97
N ASP A 224 10.70 9.53 -19.78
CA ASP A 224 9.78 8.87 -20.72
C ASP A 224 8.33 9.18 -20.37
N ASN A 225 7.94 9.05 -19.10
CA ASN A 225 6.58 9.31 -18.62
C ASN A 225 6.59 10.14 -17.34
N PHE A 226 5.69 11.13 -17.23
CA PHE A 226 5.62 12.05 -16.08
C PHE A 226 4.19 12.49 -15.79
N GLY A 227 3.59 11.95 -14.73
CA GLY A 227 2.24 12.30 -14.27
C GLY A 227 1.30 11.10 -14.11
N TYR A 228 0.01 11.40 -14.05
CA TYR A 228 -1.04 10.40 -13.92
C TYR A 228 -1.28 9.68 -15.24
N ILE A 229 -1.36 8.35 -15.20
CA ILE A 229 -1.71 7.49 -16.34
C ILE A 229 -3.17 7.05 -16.19
N PRO A 230 -4.12 7.58 -16.98
CA PRO A 230 -5.55 7.30 -16.80
C PRO A 230 -5.93 5.86 -17.15
N GLU A 231 -5.28 5.28 -18.16
CA GLU A 231 -5.58 3.94 -18.64
C GLU A 231 -4.69 2.90 -17.91
N LYS A 232 -5.34 2.00 -17.19
CA LYS A 232 -4.64 1.00 -16.37
C LYS A 232 -3.75 0.06 -17.19
N ALA A 233 -4.15 -0.27 -18.42
CA ALA A 233 -3.33 -1.08 -19.33
C ALA A 233 -2.03 -0.38 -19.73
N GLN A 234 -2.06 0.94 -19.98
CA GLN A 234 -0.86 1.73 -20.28
C GLN A 234 0.07 1.80 -19.07
N TYR A 235 -0.47 1.97 -17.87
CA TYR A 235 0.33 1.93 -16.64
C TYR A 235 1.08 0.60 -16.48
N TYR A 236 0.40 -0.53 -16.72
CA TYR A 236 1.03 -1.85 -16.68
C TYR A 236 2.05 -2.07 -17.80
N GLN A 237 1.82 -1.50 -18.98
CA GLN A 237 2.82 -1.49 -20.05
C GLN A 237 4.10 -0.74 -19.61
N ILE A 238 3.96 0.42 -18.97
CA ILE A 238 5.11 1.19 -18.44
C ILE A 238 5.88 0.39 -17.39
N LEU A 239 5.20 -0.33 -16.49
CA LEU A 239 5.87 -1.21 -15.53
C LEU A 239 6.60 -2.35 -16.24
N HIS A 240 5.96 -3.00 -17.21
CA HIS A 240 6.56 -4.09 -17.98
C HIS A 240 7.81 -3.64 -18.78
N GLU A 241 7.80 -2.41 -19.28
CA GLU A 241 8.93 -1.82 -19.99
C GLU A 241 10.04 -1.31 -19.06
N SER A 242 9.75 -1.16 -17.77
CA SER A 242 10.72 -0.69 -16.77
C SER A 242 11.62 -1.82 -16.25
N ASP A 243 12.77 -1.45 -15.70
CA ASP A 243 13.78 -2.37 -15.19
C ASP A 243 13.86 -2.37 -13.66
N ILE A 244 13.76 -1.18 -13.06
CA ILE A 244 13.89 -0.95 -11.62
C ILE A 244 12.67 -0.17 -11.15
N VAL A 245 12.00 -0.65 -10.09
CA VAL A 245 10.94 0.08 -9.41
C VAL A 245 11.48 0.62 -8.09
N ILE A 246 11.27 1.91 -7.82
CA ILE A 246 11.82 2.58 -6.62
C ILE A 246 10.70 3.08 -5.72
N SER A 247 10.85 2.86 -4.41
CA SER A 247 10.13 3.61 -3.38
C SER A 247 11.09 4.42 -2.55
N THR A 248 10.73 5.68 -2.29
CA THR A 248 11.39 6.55 -1.31
C THR A 248 10.51 6.89 -0.10
N ALA A 249 9.36 6.24 0.01
CA ALA A 249 8.31 6.61 0.96
C ALA A 249 8.77 6.67 2.42
N ASN A 250 8.33 7.74 3.12
CA ASN A 250 8.41 7.88 4.57
C ASN A 250 7.33 7.06 5.28
N HIS A 251 6.20 6.81 4.60
CA HIS A 251 5.09 6.01 5.09
C HIS A 251 4.56 5.06 4.01
N GLU A 252 4.55 3.77 4.33
CA GLU A 252 3.94 2.73 3.51
C GLU A 252 3.56 1.54 4.40
N PHE A 253 2.34 1.03 4.23
CA PHE A 253 1.84 -0.10 5.00
C PHE A 253 1.58 -1.32 4.12
N PHE A 254 1.20 -1.12 2.86
CA PHE A 254 0.77 -2.17 1.93
C PHE A 254 1.84 -2.52 0.90
N GLY A 255 2.54 -1.52 0.36
CA GLY A 255 3.57 -1.72 -0.67
C GLY A 255 3.02 -2.10 -2.05
N VAL A 256 1.73 -1.84 -2.32
CA VAL A 256 1.04 -2.29 -3.54
C VAL A 256 1.75 -1.84 -4.82
N SER A 257 2.17 -0.58 -4.93
CA SER A 257 2.83 -0.08 -6.15
C SER A 257 4.17 -0.77 -6.43
N MET A 258 4.91 -1.13 -5.38
CA MET A 258 6.17 -1.87 -5.50
C MET A 258 5.92 -3.34 -5.85
N LEU A 259 4.87 -3.94 -5.29
CA LEU A 259 4.42 -5.30 -5.62
C LEU A 259 3.95 -5.40 -7.07
N GLU A 260 3.19 -4.41 -7.57
CA GLU A 260 2.84 -4.30 -8.99
C GLU A 260 4.11 -4.22 -9.85
N GLY A 261 5.06 -3.34 -9.51
CA GLY A 261 6.32 -3.25 -10.24
C GLY A 261 7.07 -4.60 -10.30
N ALA A 262 7.17 -5.30 -9.16
CA ALA A 262 7.82 -6.60 -9.09
C ALA A 262 7.10 -7.67 -9.93
N GLU A 263 5.77 -7.72 -9.93
CA GLU A 263 4.99 -8.61 -10.78
C GLU A 263 5.35 -8.41 -12.28
N TYR A 264 5.47 -7.15 -12.71
CA TYR A 264 5.91 -6.78 -14.06
C TYR A 264 7.42 -6.81 -14.26
N GLN A 265 8.14 -7.63 -13.48
CA GLN A 265 9.57 -7.89 -13.62
C GLN A 265 10.46 -6.66 -13.39
N CYS A 266 10.01 -5.63 -12.67
CA CYS A 266 10.91 -4.59 -12.17
C CYS A 266 11.65 -5.07 -10.92
N PHE A 267 12.98 -4.91 -10.90
CA PHE A 267 13.76 -5.14 -9.70
C PHE A 267 13.44 -4.06 -8.64
N PRO A 268 12.99 -4.41 -7.43
CA PRO A 268 12.60 -3.42 -6.45
C PRO A 268 13.81 -2.83 -5.71
N LEU A 269 13.82 -1.51 -5.53
CA LEU A 269 14.68 -0.79 -4.60
C LEU A 269 13.80 0.00 -3.62
N ALA A 270 13.80 -0.41 -2.36
CA ALA A 270 12.93 0.13 -1.32
C ALA A 270 13.72 0.40 -0.03
N PRO A 271 13.25 1.30 0.86
CA PRO A 271 13.95 1.55 2.12
C PRO A 271 13.94 0.30 3.00
N ASN A 272 15.02 0.06 3.74
CA ASN A 272 15.10 -0.98 4.76
C ASN A 272 14.33 -0.59 6.04
N ASN A 273 13.06 -0.24 5.88
CA ASN A 273 12.10 0.04 6.94
C ASN A 273 10.67 -0.21 6.40
N LEU A 274 9.65 0.19 7.17
CA LEU A 274 8.25 0.03 6.76
C LEU A 274 7.94 -1.45 6.47
N VAL A 275 6.99 -1.70 5.57
CA VAL A 275 6.59 -3.06 5.16
C VAL A 275 7.60 -3.74 4.23
N TYR A 276 8.56 -3.01 3.66
CA TYR A 276 9.38 -3.51 2.56
C TYR A 276 10.30 -4.68 2.91
N PRO A 277 10.96 -4.75 4.09
CA PRO A 277 11.72 -5.92 4.48
C PRO A 277 10.89 -7.20 4.62
N GLU A 278 9.59 -7.08 4.92
CA GLU A 278 8.67 -8.21 4.97
C GLU A 278 8.27 -8.69 3.55
N ILE A 279 8.19 -7.76 2.60
CA ILE A 279 7.84 -8.03 1.20
C ILE A 279 9.05 -8.58 0.43
N PHE A 280 10.17 -7.85 0.46
CA PHE A 280 11.40 -8.11 -0.30
C PHE A 280 12.50 -8.61 0.64
N ALA A 281 12.60 -9.93 0.79
CA ALA A 281 13.58 -10.56 1.68
C ALA A 281 15.03 -10.48 1.15
N PHE A 282 15.21 -10.23 -0.16
CA PHE A 282 16.52 -10.11 -0.76
C PHE A 282 17.17 -8.77 -0.38
N GLU A 283 18.27 -8.80 0.40
CA GLU A 283 18.89 -7.59 0.97
C GLU A 283 19.25 -6.54 -0.10
N LYS A 284 19.60 -6.98 -1.33
CA LYS A 284 19.95 -6.04 -2.40
C LYS A 284 18.79 -5.15 -2.84
N CYS A 285 17.55 -5.59 -2.65
CA CYS A 285 16.35 -4.80 -2.89
C CYS A 285 16.14 -3.69 -1.84
N LEU A 286 16.88 -3.71 -0.73
CA LEU A 286 16.72 -2.78 0.38
C LEU A 286 17.91 -1.82 0.48
N TYR A 287 17.63 -0.52 0.65
CA TYR A 287 18.64 0.50 0.90
C TYR A 287 18.51 1.11 2.30
N LYS A 288 19.62 1.52 2.89
CA LYS A 288 19.73 1.99 4.29
C LYS A 288 19.77 3.52 4.40
N SER A 289 20.22 4.23 3.35
CA SER A 289 20.27 5.70 3.28
C SER A 289 20.13 6.21 1.84
N GLU A 290 20.11 7.54 1.67
CA GLU A 290 20.14 8.19 0.35
C GLU A 290 21.40 7.80 -0.43
N GLU A 291 22.56 7.80 0.25
CA GLU A 291 23.85 7.41 -0.32
C GLU A 291 23.85 5.94 -0.75
N ASP A 292 23.31 5.02 0.05
CA ASP A 292 23.22 3.60 -0.32
C ASP A 292 22.34 3.38 -1.56
N LEU A 293 21.25 4.15 -1.71
CA LEU A 293 20.43 4.10 -2.93
C LEU A 293 21.19 4.64 -4.15
N ILE A 294 21.96 5.73 -3.99
CA ILE A 294 22.82 6.28 -5.05
C ILE A 294 23.87 5.24 -5.46
N ASP A 295 24.59 4.65 -4.51
CA ASP A 295 25.66 3.67 -4.77
C ASP A 295 25.13 2.41 -5.47
N LYS A 296 23.96 1.91 -5.07
CA LYS A 296 23.29 0.78 -5.73
C LYS A 296 22.94 1.10 -7.19
N LEU A 297 22.33 2.27 -7.44
CA LEU A 297 21.97 2.68 -8.80
C LEU A 297 23.21 2.89 -9.66
N GLU A 298 24.27 3.48 -9.12
CA GLU A 298 25.55 3.64 -9.83
C GLU A 298 26.16 2.31 -10.21
N SER A 299 26.21 1.36 -9.27
CA SER A 299 26.72 0.01 -9.55
C SER A 299 25.94 -0.67 -10.70
N TYR A 300 24.62 -0.49 -10.76
CA TYR A 300 23.80 -1.07 -11.82
C TYR A 300 23.93 -0.34 -13.16
N LEU A 301 24.14 0.97 -13.13
CA LEU A 301 24.40 1.75 -14.34
C LEU A 301 25.81 1.51 -14.90
N ASP A 302 26.80 1.24 -14.04
CA ASP A 302 28.18 0.98 -14.45
C ASP A 302 28.42 -0.46 -14.89
N ASP A 303 27.69 -1.43 -14.30
CA ASP A 303 27.78 -2.84 -14.67
C ASP A 303 26.38 -3.47 -14.84
N PRO A 304 25.86 -3.48 -16.09
CA PRO A 304 24.60 -4.15 -16.43
C PRO A 304 24.62 -5.66 -16.12
N THR A 305 25.80 -6.29 -16.08
CA THR A 305 25.94 -7.72 -15.78
C THR A 305 25.59 -8.00 -14.32
N THR A 306 26.09 -7.14 -13.41
CA THR A 306 25.75 -7.19 -11.99
C THR A 306 24.25 -6.98 -11.79
N PHE A 307 23.65 -6.00 -12.48
CA PHE A 307 22.20 -5.79 -12.43
C PHE A 307 21.42 -7.02 -12.91
N ALA A 308 21.78 -7.60 -14.04
CA ALA A 308 21.12 -8.79 -14.59
C ALA A 308 21.21 -10.00 -13.65
N ALA A 309 22.37 -10.21 -13.02
CA ALA A 309 22.58 -11.29 -12.05
C ALA A 309 21.70 -11.11 -10.80
N ASP A 310 21.67 -9.91 -10.23
CA ASP A 310 20.86 -9.60 -9.04
C ASP A 310 19.36 -9.71 -9.32
N LYS A 311 18.94 -9.22 -10.50
CA LYS A 311 17.56 -9.33 -10.97
C LYS A 311 17.14 -10.79 -11.14
N ALA A 312 17.98 -11.60 -11.79
CA ALA A 312 17.70 -13.02 -11.97
C ALA A 312 17.64 -13.77 -10.63
N GLN A 313 18.54 -13.47 -9.70
CA GLN A 313 18.51 -14.05 -8.35
C GLN A 313 17.21 -13.69 -7.62
N PHE A 314 16.84 -12.41 -7.60
CA PHE A 314 15.62 -11.96 -6.95
C PHE A 314 14.38 -12.68 -7.48
N PHE A 315 14.21 -12.75 -8.80
CA PHE A 315 13.05 -13.42 -9.41
C PHE A 315 13.09 -14.95 -9.32
N GLY A 316 14.25 -15.54 -9.00
CA GLY A 316 14.36 -16.96 -8.65
C GLY A 316 13.78 -17.29 -7.27
N GLU A 317 13.72 -16.30 -6.37
CA GLU A 317 13.29 -16.48 -4.97
C GLU A 317 11.95 -15.79 -4.66
N PHE A 318 11.64 -14.70 -5.36
CA PHE A 318 10.45 -13.89 -5.13
C PHE A 318 9.18 -14.60 -5.61
N SER A 319 8.13 -14.54 -4.78
CA SER A 319 6.83 -15.11 -5.11
C SER A 319 5.69 -14.20 -4.65
N MET A 320 4.74 -13.99 -5.57
CA MET A 320 3.53 -13.21 -5.34
C MET A 320 2.40 -14.00 -4.67
N GLN A 321 2.59 -15.30 -4.41
CA GLN A 321 1.53 -16.15 -3.85
C GLN A 321 0.93 -15.61 -2.56
N ARG A 322 1.74 -14.96 -1.71
CA ARG A 322 1.30 -14.35 -0.43
C ARG A 322 0.35 -13.16 -0.59
N PHE A 323 0.28 -12.57 -1.78
CA PHE A 323 -0.49 -11.35 -2.08
C PHE A 323 -1.57 -11.60 -3.13
N ASP A 324 -1.55 -12.75 -3.80
CA ASP A 324 -2.51 -13.10 -4.84
C ASP A 324 -3.90 -13.36 -4.26
N LEU A 325 -4.91 -12.73 -4.85
CA LEU A 325 -6.30 -12.84 -4.41
C LEU A 325 -6.77 -14.30 -4.40
N GLU A 326 -6.41 -15.11 -5.39
CA GLU A 326 -6.87 -16.51 -5.46
C GLU A 326 -6.39 -17.33 -4.26
N ASN A 327 -5.17 -17.07 -3.78
CA ASN A 327 -4.63 -17.75 -2.60
C ASN A 327 -5.18 -17.18 -1.28
N LEU A 328 -5.50 -15.88 -1.23
CA LEU A 328 -6.02 -15.22 -0.04
C LEU A 328 -7.54 -15.34 0.11
N ARG A 329 -8.24 -15.77 -0.94
CA ARG A 329 -9.71 -15.78 -1.01
C ARG A 329 -10.32 -16.55 0.16
N SER A 330 -9.87 -17.78 0.40
CA SER A 330 -10.40 -18.61 1.50
C SER A 330 -10.20 -17.93 2.85
N ASP A 331 -9.03 -17.36 3.08
CA ASP A 331 -8.68 -16.73 4.35
C ASP A 331 -9.55 -15.49 4.62
N TYR A 332 -9.86 -14.69 3.60
CA TYR A 332 -10.80 -13.58 3.71
C TYR A 332 -12.22 -14.05 4.02
N LEU A 333 -12.69 -15.10 3.33
CA LEU A 333 -14.04 -15.62 3.55
C LEU A 333 -14.18 -16.26 4.94
N ASP A 334 -13.19 -17.03 5.38
CA ASP A 334 -13.14 -17.64 6.70
C ASP A 334 -13.08 -16.59 7.80
N ALA A 335 -12.35 -15.49 7.60
CA ALA A 335 -12.32 -14.39 8.58
C ALA A 335 -13.65 -13.64 8.69
N ILE A 336 -14.41 -13.51 7.59
CA ILE A 336 -15.64 -12.70 7.54
C ILE A 336 -16.89 -13.51 7.89
N LEU A 337 -16.93 -14.80 7.54
CA LEU A 337 -18.12 -15.65 7.66
C LEU A 337 -18.14 -16.54 8.91
N GLN A 338 -17.16 -16.38 9.81
CA GLN A 338 -17.04 -17.05 11.10
C GLN A 338 -18.32 -16.97 11.96
#